data_AF-A0A193FU03-F1
#
_entry.id   AF-A0A193FU03-F1
#
_cell.length_a   1.000
_cell.length_b   1.000
_cell.length_c   1.000
_cell.angle_alpha   90.00
_cell.angle_beta   90.00
_cell.angle_gamma   90.00
#
_symmetry.space_group_name_H-M   'P 1'
#
loop_
_entity.id
_entity.type
_entity.pdbx_description
1 polymer ?
#
loop_
_entity_poly.entity_id
_entity_poly.type
_entity_poly.pdbx_seq_one_letter_code
_entity_poly.pdbx_strand_id
1 'polypeptide(L)'
;MFCAATLALAGCMSLSVRPTTYTPVPAAAAVQPLRLAKAVAAPLTNDATVVLAEGSQWLPAGSIPQGMVYRKLGGTLMIDAKRLREAYPVVADNKLVGFYFPGETSFTPVTYATTLNLEPTP
;
A
#
# COMPACT_ATOMS: atom_id res chain seq x y z
N MET A 1 -6.53 36.53 -38.85
CA MET A 1 -5.88 35.23 -38.57
C MET A 1 -5.99 35.02 -37.05
N PHE A 2 -6.99 34.26 -36.61
CA PHE A 2 -7.27 34.07 -35.18
C PHE A 2 -6.42 32.91 -34.63
N CYS A 3 -5.52 33.22 -33.69
CA CYS A 3 -4.76 32.21 -32.94
C CYS A 3 -5.70 31.43 -32.02
N ALA A 4 -6.06 30.22 -32.41
CA ALA A 4 -6.75 29.26 -31.55
C ALA A 4 -5.77 28.75 -30.48
N ALA A 5 -5.91 29.27 -29.26
CA ALA A 5 -5.17 28.78 -28.11
C ALA A 5 -5.71 27.40 -27.68
N THR A 6 -4.97 26.34 -28.00
CA THR A 6 -5.21 24.99 -27.49
C THR A 6 -4.78 24.94 -26.02
N LEU A 7 -5.74 25.06 -25.09
CA LEU A 7 -5.54 24.69 -23.69
C LEU A 7 -5.42 23.16 -23.60
N ALA A 8 -4.19 22.64 -23.60
CA ALA A 8 -3.94 21.27 -23.19
C ALA A 8 -4.02 21.18 -21.67
N LEU A 9 -5.15 20.67 -21.13
CA LEU A 9 -5.22 20.28 -19.72
C LEU A 9 -4.35 19.03 -19.52
N ALA A 10 -3.10 19.23 -19.10
CA ALA A 10 -2.31 18.16 -18.50
C ALA A 10 -2.92 17.84 -17.13
N GLY A 11 -3.79 16.83 -17.08
CA GLY A 11 -4.33 16.31 -15.83
C GLY A 11 -3.19 15.75 -14.98
N CYS A 12 -2.75 16.47 -13.96
CA CYS A 12 -1.85 15.92 -12.96
C CYS A 12 -2.58 14.81 -12.17
N MET A 13 -2.36 13.55 -12.55
CA MET A 13 -2.82 12.41 -11.79
C MET A 13 -2.29 12.50 -10.36
N SER A 14 -3.19 12.84 -9.45
CA SER A 14 -2.88 13.05 -8.04
C SER A 14 -3.15 11.77 -7.28
N LEU A 15 -2.23 11.40 -6.40
CA LEU A 15 -2.44 10.26 -5.51
C LEU A 15 -3.46 10.63 -4.42
N SER A 16 -4.47 9.79 -4.25
CA SER A 16 -5.48 9.96 -3.20
C SER A 16 -4.92 9.57 -1.84
N VAL A 17 -4.52 10.54 -1.02
CA VAL A 17 -4.02 10.28 0.34
C VAL A 17 -4.98 10.88 1.36
N ARG A 18 -5.30 10.12 2.41
CA ARG A 18 -6.21 10.55 3.48
C ARG A 18 -5.59 10.28 4.85
N PRO A 19 -5.67 11.20 5.82
CA PRO A 19 -5.27 10.93 7.20
C PRO A 19 -6.02 9.72 7.76
N THR A 20 -5.35 8.94 8.62
CA THR A 20 -5.97 7.78 9.28
C THR A 20 -5.45 7.62 10.69
N THR A 21 -6.11 6.82 11.52
CA THR A 21 -5.61 6.48 12.86
C THR A 21 -4.97 5.10 12.83
N TYR A 22 -3.78 4.97 13.41
CA TYR A 22 -3.03 3.72 13.46
C TYR A 22 -3.01 3.16 14.89
N THR A 23 -3.38 1.89 15.02
CA THR A 23 -3.30 1.14 16.28
C THR A 23 -2.22 0.07 16.14
N PRO A 24 -1.09 0.15 16.86
CA PRO A 24 -0.03 -0.85 16.75
C PRO A 24 -0.45 -2.20 17.35
N VAL A 25 0.09 -3.29 16.80
CA VAL A 25 0.03 -4.59 17.48
C VAL A 25 0.86 -4.50 18.78
N PRO A 26 0.35 -4.99 19.93
CA PRO A 26 1.09 -4.98 21.19
C PRO A 26 2.44 -5.70 21.07
N ALA A 27 3.49 -5.12 21.65
CA ALA A 27 4.84 -5.71 21.60
C ALA A 27 4.93 -7.10 22.24
N ALA A 28 4.02 -7.44 23.16
CA ALA A 28 3.94 -8.75 23.79
C ALA A 28 3.22 -9.82 22.95
N ALA A 29 2.62 -9.44 21.82
CA ALA A 29 1.93 -10.39 20.95
C ALA A 29 2.97 -11.23 20.19
N ALA A 30 2.82 -12.56 20.25
CA ALA A 30 3.57 -13.45 19.38
C ALA A 30 3.05 -13.31 17.94
N VAL A 31 3.83 -12.66 17.08
CA VAL A 31 3.49 -12.44 15.68
C VAL A 31 4.37 -13.31 14.80
N GLN A 32 3.76 -14.17 13.99
CA GLN A 32 4.48 -15.03 13.05
C GLN A 32 4.66 -14.35 11.68
N PRO A 33 5.82 -14.50 11.02
CA PRO A 33 6.02 -14.05 9.65
C PRO A 33 5.11 -14.79 8.68
N LEU A 34 4.43 -14.03 7.83
CA LEU A 34 3.68 -14.54 6.70
C LEU A 34 4.46 -14.32 5.41
N ARG A 35 4.39 -15.29 4.50
CA ARG A 35 4.99 -15.22 3.17
C ARG A 35 3.91 -14.95 2.13
N LEU A 36 4.20 -14.06 1.19
CA LEU A 36 3.32 -13.82 0.04
C LEU A 36 3.46 -14.96 -0.97
N ALA A 37 2.38 -15.69 -1.23
CA ALA A 37 2.42 -16.89 -2.07
C ALA A 37 2.63 -16.61 -3.57
N LYS A 38 2.19 -15.44 -4.05
CA LYS A 38 2.33 -15.00 -5.45
C LYS A 38 2.53 -13.50 -5.53
N ALA A 39 3.26 -13.04 -6.55
CA ALA A 39 3.43 -11.62 -6.78
C ALA A 39 2.07 -10.93 -6.98
N VAL A 40 1.92 -9.73 -6.41
CA VAL A 40 0.70 -8.92 -6.51
C VAL A 40 1.05 -7.55 -7.08
N ALA A 41 0.42 -7.19 -8.20
CA ALA A 41 0.44 -5.85 -8.76
C ALA A 41 -0.76 -5.05 -8.23
N ALA A 42 -0.48 -3.89 -7.67
CA ALA A 42 -1.43 -3.05 -6.97
C ALA A 42 -1.42 -1.65 -7.60
N PRO A 43 -2.34 -1.36 -8.54
CA PRO A 43 -2.44 -0.03 -9.11
C PRO A 43 -2.97 0.96 -8.09
N LEU A 44 -2.40 2.15 -8.09
CA LEU A 44 -2.79 3.29 -7.28
C LEU A 44 -3.67 4.25 -8.08
N THR A 45 -4.31 5.19 -7.40
CA THR A 45 -5.23 6.16 -8.03
C THR A 45 -4.54 7.18 -8.94
N ASN A 46 -3.20 7.17 -9.00
CA ASN A 46 -2.39 8.01 -9.88
C ASN A 46 -1.72 7.20 -11.00
N ASP A 47 -2.25 6.02 -11.32
CA ASP A 47 -1.78 5.06 -12.33
C ASP A 47 -0.38 4.45 -12.07
N ALA A 48 0.29 4.84 -10.99
CA ALA A 48 1.46 4.11 -10.52
C ALA A 48 1.06 2.70 -10.05
N THR A 49 1.95 1.72 -10.24
CA THR A 49 1.72 0.34 -9.81
C THR A 49 2.78 -0.07 -8.81
N VAL A 50 2.33 -0.56 -7.64
CA VAL A 50 3.20 -1.16 -6.63
C VAL A 50 3.20 -2.67 -6.83
N VAL A 51 4.39 -3.27 -6.89
CA VAL A 51 4.53 -4.73 -6.98
C VAL A 51 5.02 -5.27 -5.65
N LEU A 52 4.23 -6.16 -5.06
CA LEU A 52 4.65 -6.98 -3.94
C LEU A 52 5.21 -8.29 -4.50
N ALA A 53 6.50 -8.53 -4.28
CA ALA A 53 7.18 -9.69 -4.86
C ALA A 53 6.72 -11.00 -4.22
N GLU A 54 6.60 -12.04 -5.03
CA GLU A 54 6.42 -13.41 -4.55
C GLU A 54 7.50 -13.78 -3.54
N GLY A 55 7.09 -14.50 -2.49
CA GLY A 55 7.97 -14.96 -1.43
C GLY A 55 8.44 -13.87 -0.46
N SER A 56 8.06 -12.61 -0.66
CA SER A 56 8.30 -11.57 0.33
C SER A 56 7.60 -11.90 1.65
N GLN A 57 8.28 -11.56 2.76
CA GLN A 57 7.79 -11.83 4.10
C GLN A 57 7.23 -10.58 4.75
N TRP A 58 6.15 -10.76 5.52
CA TRP A 58 5.34 -9.70 6.10
C TRP A 58 4.98 -10.06 7.54
N LEU A 59 5.03 -9.06 8.41
CA LEU A 59 4.61 -9.19 9.80
C LEU A 59 3.43 -8.25 10.06
N PRO A 60 2.36 -8.73 10.72
CA PRO A 60 1.38 -7.86 11.35
C PRO A 60 2.06 -6.74 12.14
N ALA A 61 1.77 -5.49 11.80
CA ALA A 61 2.33 -4.30 12.43
C ALA A 61 1.29 -3.56 13.27
N GLY A 62 0.05 -3.51 12.80
CA GLY A 62 -1.06 -2.82 13.44
C GLY A 62 -2.33 -2.91 12.64
N SER A 63 -3.25 -2.01 12.91
CA SER A 63 -4.51 -1.86 12.17
C SER A 63 -4.86 -0.39 11.99
N ILE A 64 -5.59 -0.11 10.92
CA ILE A 64 -6.28 1.16 10.65
C ILE A 64 -7.76 0.85 10.38
N PRO A 65 -8.68 1.84 10.31
CA PRO A 65 -10.09 1.58 10.02
C PRO A 65 -10.36 0.78 8.73
N GLN A 66 -9.44 0.85 7.76
CA GLN A 66 -9.54 0.15 6.48
C GLN A 66 -9.04 -1.31 6.52
N GLY A 67 -8.32 -1.73 7.56
CA GLY A 67 -7.84 -3.11 7.66
C GLY A 67 -6.55 -3.30 8.46
N MET A 68 -6.01 -4.51 8.41
CA MET A 68 -4.76 -4.91 9.04
C MET A 68 -3.56 -4.39 8.25
N VAL A 69 -2.59 -3.81 8.95
CA VAL A 69 -1.37 -3.24 8.39
C VAL A 69 -0.23 -4.23 8.58
N TYR A 70 0.51 -4.50 7.51
CA TYR A 70 1.66 -5.39 7.53
C TYR A 70 2.95 -4.64 7.18
N ARG A 71 4.02 -4.89 7.94
CA ARG A 71 5.36 -4.40 7.62
C ARG A 71 6.17 -5.47 6.91
N LYS A 72 7.03 -5.07 5.98
CA LYS A 72 7.95 -5.99 5.31
C LYS A 72 8.99 -6.50 6.32
N LEU A 73 9.29 -7.79 6.28
CA LEU A 73 10.38 -8.39 7.04
C LEU A 73 11.66 -8.39 6.19
N GLY A 74 12.80 -8.10 6.82
CA GLY A 74 14.10 -8.06 6.13
C GLY A 74 14.33 -6.84 5.24
N GLY A 75 13.53 -5.78 5.38
CA GLY A 75 13.73 -4.51 4.69
C GLY A 75 12.51 -3.61 4.74
N THR A 76 12.57 -2.50 4.00
CA THR A 76 11.48 -1.52 3.90
C THR A 76 10.83 -1.61 2.52
N LEU A 77 9.49 -1.58 2.46
CA LEU A 77 8.80 -1.35 1.19
C LEU A 77 8.77 0.16 0.93
N MET A 78 9.46 0.58 -0.12
CA MET A 78 9.37 1.93 -0.65
C MET A 78 8.50 1.91 -1.90
N ILE A 79 7.56 2.84 -2.01
CA ILE A 79 6.75 3.03 -3.22
C ILE A 79 7.04 4.40 -3.82
N ASP A 80 7.17 4.46 -5.13
CA ASP A 80 7.27 5.71 -5.87
C ASP A 80 5.89 6.04 -6.47
N ALA A 81 5.19 6.96 -5.81
CA ALA A 81 3.86 7.41 -6.23
C ALA A 81 3.82 8.94 -6.22
N LYS A 82 4.66 9.54 -7.07
CA LYS A 82 5.04 10.97 -7.14
C LYS A 82 6.20 11.36 -6.20
N ARG A 83 6.36 10.64 -5.10
CA ARG A 83 7.49 10.73 -4.18
C ARG A 83 7.79 9.33 -3.65
N LEU A 84 9.06 9.05 -3.40
CA LEU A 84 9.49 7.82 -2.74
C LEU A 84 9.09 7.87 -1.26
N ARG A 85 8.30 6.91 -0.80
CA ARG A 85 7.83 6.82 0.60
C ARG A 85 7.85 5.39 1.09
N GLU A 86 8.13 5.23 2.38
CA GLU A 86 7.86 3.98 3.08
C GLU A 86 6.35 3.70 3.10
N ALA A 87 5.96 2.46 2.84
CA ALA A 87 4.58 2.05 2.75
C ALA A 87 4.35 0.66 3.33
N TYR A 88 3.25 0.50 4.06
CA TYR A 88 2.82 -0.78 4.62
C TYR A 88 1.53 -1.23 3.94
N PRO A 89 1.45 -2.43 3.32
CA PRO A 89 0.21 -2.94 2.75
C PRO A 89 -0.88 -3.06 3.82
N VAL A 90 -2.09 -2.66 3.44
CA VAL A 90 -3.30 -2.76 4.25
C VAL A 90 -4.20 -3.82 3.64
N VAL A 91 -4.62 -4.77 4.47
CA VAL A 91 -5.38 -5.95 4.06
C VAL A 91 -6.71 -5.99 4.79
N ALA A 92 -7.79 -6.20 4.04
CA ALA A 92 -9.10 -6.52 4.55
C ALA A 92 -9.68 -7.68 3.72
N ASP A 93 -10.32 -8.64 4.37
CA ASP A 93 -10.96 -9.79 3.72
C ASP A 93 -10.04 -10.51 2.70
N ASN A 94 -8.78 -10.77 3.08
CA ASN A 94 -7.75 -11.38 2.24
C ASN A 94 -7.44 -10.62 0.93
N LYS A 95 -7.76 -9.32 0.88
CA LYS A 95 -7.45 -8.45 -0.25
C LYS A 95 -6.58 -7.28 0.19
N LEU A 96 -5.61 -6.93 -0.64
CA LEU A 96 -4.89 -5.68 -0.55
C LEU A 96 -5.84 -4.54 -0.93
N VAL A 97 -6.16 -3.68 0.04
CA VAL A 97 -7.09 -2.55 -0.13
C VAL A 97 -6.38 -1.21 -0.22
N GLY A 98 -5.09 -1.15 0.11
CA GLY A 98 -4.31 0.07 0.03
C GLY A 98 -2.97 -0.03 0.73
N PHE A 99 -2.37 1.14 0.96
CA PHE A 99 -1.10 1.31 1.65
C PHE A 99 -1.22 2.38 2.73
N TYR A 100 -0.65 2.09 3.90
CA TYR A 100 -0.46 3.01 5.00
C TYR A 100 0.95 3.62 4.93
N PHE A 101 1.07 4.93 5.16
CA PHE A 101 2.34 5.65 5.20
C PHE A 101 2.67 6.02 6.66
N PRO A 102 3.58 5.30 7.31
CA PRO A 102 3.87 5.50 8.74
C PRO A 102 4.41 6.89 9.05
N GLY A 103 5.26 7.45 8.19
CA GLY A 103 5.82 8.80 8.38
C GLY A 103 4.80 9.94 8.22
N GLU A 104 3.65 9.67 7.59
CA GLU A 104 2.60 10.67 7.32
C GLU A 104 1.30 10.39 8.09
N THR A 105 1.20 9.23 8.75
CA THR A 105 -0.02 8.77 9.42
C THR A 105 -1.24 8.82 8.50
N SER A 106 -1.06 8.33 7.27
CA SER A 106 -2.03 8.46 6.19
C SER A 106 -2.19 7.17 5.39
N PHE A 107 -3.27 7.08 4.64
CA PHE A 107 -3.67 5.93 3.84
C PHE A 107 -3.93 6.34 2.39
N THR A 108 -3.49 5.52 1.45
CA THR A 108 -3.94 5.57 0.04
C THR A 108 -4.65 4.27 -0.32
N PRO A 109 -5.81 4.32 -0.99
CA PRO A 109 -6.43 3.14 -1.56
C PRO A 109 -5.67 2.68 -2.81
N VAL A 110 -5.78 1.40 -3.13
CA VAL A 110 -5.55 0.91 -4.50
C VAL A 110 -6.77 1.20 -5.38
N THR A 111 -6.60 1.24 -6.69
CA THR A 111 -7.69 1.47 -7.65
C THR A 111 -8.72 0.36 -7.61
N TYR A 112 -8.28 -0.88 -7.46
CA TYR A 112 -9.15 -2.03 -7.21
C TYR A 112 -8.48 -2.99 -6.23
N ALA A 113 -9.27 -3.59 -5.34
CA ALA A 113 -8.77 -4.51 -4.35
C ALA A 113 -8.26 -5.80 -5.01
N THR A 114 -7.03 -6.20 -4.69
CA THR A 114 -6.39 -7.39 -5.27
C THR A 114 -6.22 -8.46 -4.22
N THR A 115 -6.54 -9.73 -4.54
CA THR A 115 -6.33 -10.84 -3.62
C THR A 115 -4.88 -10.93 -3.17
N LEU A 116 -4.67 -11.02 -1.86
CA LEU A 116 -3.36 -11.15 -1.23
C LEU A 116 -3.34 -12.45 -0.44
N ASN A 117 -2.70 -13.49 -1.01
CA ASN A 117 -2.54 -14.77 -0.32
C ASN A 117 -1.29 -14.76 0.55
N LEU A 118 -1.48 -14.53 1.84
CA LEU A 118 -0.45 -14.58 2.86
C LEU A 118 -0.53 -15.91 3.60
N GLU A 119 0.55 -16.67 3.58
CA GLU A 119 0.65 -18.00 4.18
C GLU A 119 1.66 -17.98 5.33
N PRO A 120 1.48 -18.77 6.41
CA PRO A 120 2.50 -18.91 7.44
C PRO A 120 3.83 -19.35 6.81
N THR A 121 4.93 -18.73 7.24
CA THR A 121 6.27 -19.23 6.85
C THR A 121 6.49 -20.59 7.53
N PRO A 122 6.95 -21.62 6.79
CA PRO A 122 7.25 -22.94 7.35
C PRO A 122 8.45 -22.93 8.31
#